data_AF-A0AAD9K1J0-F1
#
_entry.id   AF-A0AAD9K1J0-F1
#
_cell.length_a   1.000
_cell.length_b   1.000
_cell.length_c   1.000
_cell.angle_alpha   90.00
_cell.angle_beta   90.00
_cell.angle_gamma   90.00
#
_symmetry.space_group_name_H-M   'P 1'
#
loop_
_entity.id
_entity.type
_entity.pdbx_description
1 polymer ?
#
loop_
_entity_poly.entity_id
_entity_poly.type
_entity_poly.pdbx_seq_one_letter_code
_entity_poly.pdbx_strand_id
1 'polypeptide(L)'
;MYVCMYVSMYVCMYVCMYVLCMYVCMYVCMYVYIYVCMYVCMYVCMYYVCMYVCMYVCMYVCMYVCMYVCMYVCMYVSMYVYVCIVCMYVCMYVCMYIYIYMYVCMYVCMYVCMYVCMYDVCIYIYMYVCMYV
;
A
#
# COMPACT_ATOMS: atom_id res chain seq x y z
N MET A 1 -29.67 4.45 -89.06
CA MET A 1 -28.76 5.25 -88.19
C MET A 1 -29.44 5.79 -86.95
N TYR A 2 -30.63 6.42 -87.03
CA TYR A 2 -31.36 6.92 -85.85
C TYR A 2 -31.72 5.85 -84.82
N VAL A 3 -32.19 4.68 -85.25
CA VAL A 3 -32.55 3.58 -84.33
C VAL A 3 -31.33 3.02 -83.59
N CYS A 4 -30.20 2.85 -84.29
CA CYS A 4 -28.96 2.38 -83.68
C CYS A 4 -28.41 3.37 -82.64
N MET A 5 -28.50 4.68 -82.89
CA MET A 5 -28.09 5.71 -81.93
C MET A 5 -29.04 5.81 -80.73
N TYR A 6 -30.34 5.62 -80.94
CA TYR A 6 -31.32 5.65 -79.85
C TYR A 6 -31.14 4.46 -78.91
N VAL A 7 -30.97 3.25 -79.47
CA VAL A 7 -30.73 2.03 -78.69
C VAL A 7 -29.39 2.09 -77.96
N SER A 8 -28.32 2.57 -78.61
CA SER A 8 -27.02 2.69 -77.94
C SER A 8 -27.05 3.68 -76.78
N MET A 9 -27.72 4.84 -76.92
CA MET A 9 -27.87 5.79 -75.83
C MET A 9 -28.76 5.27 -74.70
N TYR A 10 -29.85 4.56 -75.02
CA TYR A 10 -30.72 3.99 -73.99
C TYR A 10 -30.01 2.90 -73.17
N VAL A 11 -29.26 2.02 -73.84
CA VAL A 11 -28.48 0.96 -73.19
C VAL A 11 -27.33 1.57 -72.37
N CYS A 12 -26.61 2.55 -72.90
CA CYS A 12 -25.55 3.24 -72.14
C CYS A 12 -26.13 3.91 -70.88
N MET A 13 -27.23 4.65 -71.00
CA MET A 13 -27.85 5.34 -69.86
C MET A 13 -28.37 4.36 -68.81
N TYR A 14 -29.03 3.28 -69.23
CA TYR A 14 -29.60 2.30 -68.31
C TYR A 14 -28.51 1.49 -67.58
N VAL A 15 -27.46 1.08 -68.29
CA VAL A 15 -26.35 0.33 -67.68
C VAL A 15 -25.49 1.23 -66.78
N CYS A 16 -25.13 2.43 -67.24
CA CYS A 16 -24.30 3.35 -66.45
C CYS A 16 -25.02 3.89 -65.21
N MET A 17 -26.28 4.31 -65.33
CA MET A 17 -26.97 4.98 -64.22
C MET A 17 -27.70 4.00 -63.31
N TYR A 18 -28.39 3.00 -63.88
CA TYR A 18 -29.26 2.14 -63.08
C TYR A 18 -28.50 0.98 -62.45
N VAL A 19 -27.60 0.34 -63.18
CA VAL A 19 -26.88 -0.83 -62.67
C VAL A 19 -25.64 -0.43 -61.88
N LEU A 20 -24.77 0.40 -62.47
CA LEU A 20 -23.52 0.77 -61.82
C LEU A 20 -23.73 1.69 -60.63
N CYS A 21 -24.47 2.80 -60.77
CA CYS A 21 -24.64 3.72 -59.64
C CYS A 21 -25.47 3.11 -58.51
N MET A 22 -26.66 2.56 -58.78
CA MET A 22 -27.52 2.09 -57.69
C MET A 22 -26.97 0.84 -57.02
N TYR A 23 -26.48 -0.14 -57.79
CA TYR A 23 -26.00 -1.39 -57.21
C TYR A 23 -24.68 -1.18 -56.48
N VAL A 24 -23.70 -0.49 -57.07
CA VAL A 24 -22.39 -0.28 -56.42
C VAL A 24 -22.53 0.67 -55.23
N CYS A 25 -23.27 1.78 -55.33
CA CYS A 25 -23.46 2.66 -54.17
C CYS A 25 -24.18 1.93 -53.03
N MET A 26 -25.25 1.19 -53.30
CA MET A 26 -25.97 0.46 -52.24
C MET A 26 -25.12 -0.64 -51.64
N TYR A 27 -24.41 -1.43 -52.45
CA TYR A 27 -23.58 -2.51 -51.93
C TYR A 27 -22.40 -1.97 -51.12
N VAL A 28 -21.68 -0.97 -51.65
CA VAL A 28 -20.54 -0.37 -50.95
C VAL A 28 -20.98 0.35 -49.69
N CYS A 29 -22.06 1.14 -49.72
CA CYS A 29 -22.57 1.81 -48.52
C CYS A 29 -23.01 0.79 -47.45
N MET A 30 -23.72 -0.27 -47.83
CA MET A 30 -24.13 -1.31 -46.88
C MET A 30 -22.94 -2.08 -46.33
N TYR A 31 -21.98 -2.46 -47.19
CA TYR A 31 -20.81 -3.23 -46.76
C TYR A 31 -19.90 -2.39 -45.85
N VAL A 32 -19.65 -1.13 -46.21
CA VAL A 32 -18.87 -0.19 -45.39
C VAL A 32 -19.57 0.09 -44.08
N TYR A 33 -20.88 0.32 -44.09
CA TYR A 33 -21.64 0.55 -42.85
C TYR A 33 -21.59 -0.68 -41.93
N ILE A 34 -21.87 -1.87 -42.46
CA ILE A 34 -21.87 -3.09 -41.66
C ILE A 34 -20.46 -3.42 -41.16
N TYR A 35 -19.45 -3.43 -42.02
CA TYR A 35 -18.10 -3.76 -41.58
C TYR A 35 -17.48 -2.67 -40.72
N VAL A 36 -17.48 -1.42 -41.16
CA VAL A 36 -16.78 -0.37 -40.42
C VAL A 36 -17.56 -0.01 -39.15
N CYS A 37 -18.86 0.26 -39.23
CA CYS A 37 -19.58 0.67 -38.02
C CYS A 37 -19.73 -0.51 -37.04
N MET A 38 -20.20 -1.68 -37.47
CA MET A 38 -20.42 -2.76 -36.49
C MET A 38 -19.11 -3.36 -35.98
N TYR A 39 -18.14 -3.62 -36.86
CA TYR A 39 -16.90 -4.26 -36.43
C TYR A 39 -16.03 -3.31 -35.60
N VAL A 40 -15.88 -2.04 -36.02
CA VAL A 40 -15.08 -1.09 -35.25
C VAL A 40 -15.78 -0.75 -33.93
N CYS A 41 -17.10 -0.51 -33.92
CA CYS A 41 -17.79 -0.25 -32.66
C CYS A 41 -17.74 -1.46 -31.73
N MET A 42 -18.00 -2.68 -32.20
CA MET A 42 -17.97 -3.86 -31.33
C MET A 42 -16.55 -4.15 -30.83
N TYR A 43 -15.56 -4.13 -31.71
CA TYR A 43 -14.19 -4.49 -31.35
C TYR A 43 -13.54 -3.42 -30.45
N VAL A 44 -13.69 -2.14 -30.80
CA VAL A 44 -13.10 -1.04 -30.02
C VAL A 44 -13.85 -0.86 -28.70
N CYS A 45 -15.17 -0.78 -28.71
CA CYS A 45 -15.93 -0.52 -27.49
C CYS A 45 -15.90 -1.72 -26.53
N MET A 46 -16.17 -2.94 -27.01
CA MET A 46 -16.29 -4.09 -26.10
C MET A 46 -14.92 -4.66 -25.74
N TYR A 47 -14.03 -4.84 -26.72
CA TYR A 47 -12.76 -5.52 -26.48
C TYR A 47 -11.70 -4.58 -25.91
N TYR A 48 -11.58 -3.38 -26.45
CA TYR A 48 -10.53 -2.46 -26.01
C TYR A 48 -10.97 -1.68 -24.76
N VAL A 49 -12.14 -1.06 -24.76
CA VAL A 49 -12.54 -0.24 -23.61
C VAL A 49 -13.00 -1.11 -22.45
N CYS A 50 -13.99 -1.98 -22.64
CA CYS A 50 -14.54 -2.74 -21.51
C CYS A 50 -13.57 -3.80 -20.98
N MET A 51 -12.94 -4.62 -21.83
CA MET A 51 -12.06 -5.67 -21.34
C MET A 51 -10.70 -5.13 -20.92
N TYR A 52 -10.01 -4.38 -21.78
CA TYR A 52 -8.65 -3.94 -21.46
C TYR A 52 -8.64 -2.90 -20.34
N VAL A 53 -9.45 -1.83 -20.43
CA VAL A 53 -9.42 -0.77 -19.40
C VAL A 53 -9.96 -1.29 -18.08
N CYS A 54 -11.10 -1.98 -18.05
CA CYS A 54 -11.63 -2.48 -16.78
C CYS A 54 -10.70 -3.54 -16.16
N MET A 55 -10.18 -4.51 -16.93
CA MET A 55 -9.29 -5.52 -16.36
C MET A 55 -7.96 -4.91 -15.94
N TYR A 56 -7.35 -4.05 -16.75
CA TYR A 56 -6.06 -3.45 -16.43
C TYR A 56 -6.18 -2.49 -15.25
N VAL A 57 -7.18 -1.60 -15.26
CA VAL A 57 -7.39 -0.67 -14.14
C VAL A 57 -7.77 -1.43 -12.87
N CYS A 58 -8.70 -2.38 -12.92
CA CYS A 58 -9.06 -3.16 -11.74
C CYS A 58 -7.88 -3.98 -11.22
N MET A 59 -7.15 -4.69 -12.08
CA MET A 59 -6.00 -5.50 -11.65
C MET A 59 -4.87 -4.62 -11.12
N TYR A 60 -4.53 -3.54 -11.82
CA TYR A 60 -3.40 -2.68 -11.43
C TYR A 60 -3.73 -1.89 -10.18
N VAL A 61 -4.92 -1.28 -10.10
CA VAL A 61 -5.35 -0.54 -8.91
C VAL A 61 -5.51 -1.49 -7.73
N CYS A 62 -6.20 -2.62 -7.87
CA CYS A 62 -6.35 -3.58 -6.77
C CYS A 62 -4.99 -4.12 -6.33
N MET A 63 -4.13 -4.56 -7.25
CA MET A 63 -2.82 -5.12 -6.87
C MET A 63 -1.93 -4.05 -6.25
N TYR A 64 -1.83 -2.88 -6.87
CA TYR A 64 -0.92 -1.83 -6.40
C TYR A 64 -1.40 -1.21 -5.09
N VAL A 65 -2.68 -0.84 -5.01
CA VAL A 65 -3.24 -0.25 -3.78
C VAL A 65 -3.25 -1.27 -2.66
N CYS A 66 -3.72 -2.50 -2.88
CA CYS A 66 -3.72 -3.51 -1.82
C CYS A 66 -2.29 -3.85 -1.39
N MET A 67 -1.36 -4.11 -2.30
CA MET A 67 0.02 -4.44 -1.91
C MET A 67 0.70 -3.27 -1.21
N TYR A 68 0.59 -2.06 -1.74
CA TYR A 68 1.28 -0.90 -1.17
C TYR A 68 0.69 -0.52 0.19
N VAL A 69 -0.64 -0.43 0.30
CA VAL A 69 -1.31 -0.10 1.56
C VAL A 69 -1.07 -1.19 2.59
N CYS A 70 -1.24 -2.48 2.25
CA CYS A 70 -0.99 -3.56 3.19
C CYS A 70 0.47 -3.58 3.65
N MET A 71 1.45 -3.49 2.74
CA MET A 71 2.86 -3.51 3.10
C MET A 71 3.23 -2.30 3.97
N TYR A 72 2.81 -1.10 3.56
CA TYR A 72 3.14 0.13 4.28
C TYR A 72 2.51 0.15 5.67
N VAL A 73 1.22 -0.16 5.78
CA VAL A 73 0.50 -0.20 7.06
C VAL A 73 1.10 -1.28 7.97
N CYS A 74 1.32 -2.50 7.47
CA CYS A 74 1.92 -3.57 8.26
C CYS A 74 3.33 -3.22 8.76
N MET A 75 4.18 -2.65 7.90
CA MET A 75 5.53 -2.21 8.26
C MET A 75 5.49 -1.09 9.31
N TYR A 76 4.68 -0.07 9.10
CA TYR A 76 4.59 1.04 10.06
C TYR A 76 4.04 0.60 11.41
N VAL A 77 2.94 -0.16 11.42
CA VAL A 77 2.33 -0.65 12.67
C VAL A 77 3.30 -1.56 13.41
N SER A 78 3.94 -2.52 12.72
CA SER A 78 4.92 -3.41 13.37
C SER A 78 6.12 -2.67 13.95
N MET A 79 6.66 -1.68 13.23
CA MET A 79 7.78 -0.85 13.72
C MET A 79 7.38 -0.04 14.95
N TYR A 80 6.21 0.61 14.94
CA TYR A 80 5.73 1.37 16.10
C TYR A 80 5.52 0.46 17.32
N VAL A 81 4.88 -0.70 17.13
CA VAL A 81 4.65 -1.66 18.21
C VAL A 81 5.98 -2.15 18.77
N TYR A 82 6.95 -2.49 17.91
CA TYR A 82 8.28 -2.92 18.35
C TYR A 82 8.98 -1.84 19.18
N VAL A 83 9.02 -0.59 18.70
CA VAL A 83 9.63 0.52 19.42
C VAL A 83 8.95 0.76 20.77
N CYS A 84 7.61 0.70 20.82
CA CYS A 84 6.85 0.82 22.07
C CYS A 84 7.19 -0.29 23.07
N ILE A 85 7.32 -1.54 22.61
CA ILE A 85 7.68 -2.66 23.48
C ILE A 85 9.11 -2.49 24.01
N VAL A 86 10.04 -2.13 23.13
CA VAL A 86 11.45 -1.91 23.52
C VAL A 86 11.56 -0.78 24.52
N CYS A 87 10.88 0.35 24.32
CA CYS A 87 10.94 1.46 25.27
C CYS A 87 10.36 1.07 26.64
N MET A 88 9.24 0.35 26.66
CA MET A 88 8.65 -0.19 27.91
C MET A 88 9.62 -1.12 28.64
N TYR A 89 10.26 -2.04 27.91
CA TYR A 89 11.23 -2.98 28.49
C TYR A 89 12.45 -2.26 29.07
N VAL A 90 13.01 -1.29 28.34
CA VAL A 90 14.13 -0.47 28.81
C VAL A 90 13.75 0.32 30.05
N CYS A 91 12.59 0.99 30.06
CA CYS A 91 12.09 1.71 31.22
C CYS A 91 11.98 0.81 32.46
N MET A 92 11.38 -0.37 32.31
CA MET A 92 11.24 -1.34 33.39
C MET A 92 12.61 -1.79 33.92
N TYR A 93 13.56 -2.09 33.03
CA TYR A 93 14.90 -2.51 33.41
C TYR A 93 15.65 -1.42 34.19
N VAL A 94 15.58 -0.18 33.72
CA VAL A 94 16.20 0.97 34.40
C VAL A 94 15.56 1.18 35.78
N CYS A 95 14.23 1.12 35.89
CA CYS A 95 13.53 1.25 37.17
C CYS A 95 13.96 0.16 38.17
N MET A 96 14.08 -1.09 37.72
CA MET A 96 14.54 -2.21 38.56
C MET A 96 15.97 -2.01 39.03
N TYR A 97 16.87 -1.55 38.14
CA TYR A 97 18.26 -1.28 38.51
C TYR A 97 18.37 -0.18 39.56
N ILE A 98 17.62 0.92 39.39
CA ILE A 98 17.56 2.01 40.37
C ILE A 98 17.05 1.50 41.72
N TYR A 99 15.99 0.69 41.72
CA TYR A 99 15.45 0.10 42.95
C TYR A 99 16.47 -0.77 43.68
N ILE A 100 17.18 -1.65 42.95
CA ILE A 100 18.23 -2.50 43.52
C ILE A 100 19.35 -1.64 44.10
N TYR A 101 19.79 -0.62 43.36
CA TYR A 101 20.84 0.29 43.82
C TYR A 101 20.44 1.00 45.11
N MET A 102 19.22 1.56 45.18
CA MET A 102 18.70 2.18 46.39
C MET A 102 18.66 1.20 47.56
N TYR A 103 18.18 -0.03 47.34
CA TYR A 103 18.14 -1.06 48.36
C TYR A 103 19.54 -1.39 48.90
N VAL A 104 20.52 -1.56 48.01
CA VAL A 104 21.92 -1.82 48.39
C VAL A 104 22.49 -0.63 49.15
N CYS A 105 22.29 0.60 48.68
CA CYS A 105 22.74 1.80 49.39
C CYS A 105 22.16 1.86 50.80
N MET A 106 20.85 1.68 50.96
CA MET A 106 20.19 1.67 52.26
C MET A 106 20.75 0.58 53.17
N TYR A 107 20.93 -0.63 52.65
CA TYR A 107 21.49 -1.75 53.41
C TYR A 107 22.91 -1.47 53.88
N VAL A 108 23.77 -0.95 52.99
CA VAL A 108 25.15 -0.58 53.32
C VAL A 108 25.18 0.55 54.35
N CYS A 109 24.38 1.60 54.17
CA CYS A 109 24.28 2.70 55.14
C CYS A 109 23.87 2.19 56.52
N MET A 110 22.83 1.35 56.60
CA MET A 110 22.38 0.76 57.86
C MET A 110 23.48 -0.09 58.51
N TYR A 111 24.16 -0.92 57.73
CA TYR A 111 25.24 -1.78 58.24
C TYR A 111 26.42 -0.96 58.77
N VAL A 112 26.85 0.07 58.03
CA VAL A 112 27.94 0.96 58.45
C VAL A 112 27.55 1.73 59.70
N CYS A 113 26.35 2.33 59.76
CA CYS A 113 25.88 3.05 60.94
C CYS A 113 25.86 2.15 62.18
N MET A 114 25.32 0.93 62.07
CA MET A 114 25.30 -0.03 63.18
C MET A 114 26.71 -0.39 63.65
N TYR A 115 27.64 -0.62 62.72
CA TYR A 115 29.03 -0.96 63.06
C TYR A 115 29.74 0.18 63.81
N VAL A 116 29.60 1.42 63.31
CA VAL A 116 30.18 2.61 63.95
C VAL A 116 29.60 2.81 65.36
N CYS A 117 28.27 2.78 65.51
CA CYS A 117 27.62 2.94 66.81
C CYS A 117 28.08 1.90 67.84
N MET A 118 28.25 0.64 67.43
CA MET A 118 28.76 -0.41 68.33
C MET A 118 30.21 -0.14 68.73
N TYR A 119 31.05 0.35 67.82
CA TYR A 119 32.45 0.66 68.08
C TYR A 119 32.60 1.85 69.05
N ASP A 120 31.83 2.92 68.86
CA ASP A 120 31.81 4.08 69.76
C ASP A 120 31.35 3.71 71.18
N VAL A 121 30.31 2.88 71.31
CA VAL A 121 29.86 2.37 72.61
C VAL A 121 30.95 1.56 73.29
N CYS A 122 31.65 0.69 72.56
CA CYS A 122 32.78 -0.08 73.10
C CYS A 122 33.94 0.81 73.58
N ILE A 123 34.28 1.86 72.81
CA ILE A 123 35.29 2.84 73.20
C ILE A 123 34.84 3.59 74.46
N TYR A 124 33.59 4.03 74.52
CA TYR A 124 33.06 4.73 75.68
C TYR A 124 33.13 3.87 76.95
N ILE A 125 32.72 2.60 76.86
CA ILE A 125 32.82 1.64 77.97
C ILE A 125 34.28 1.45 78.38
N TYR A 126 35.20 1.29 77.43
CA TYR A 126 36.62 1.11 77.72
C TYR A 126 37.22 2.34 78.44
N MET A 127 36.91 3.54 77.96
CA MET A 127 37.33 4.80 78.57
C MET A 127 36.74 4.97 79.98
N TYR A 128 35.47 4.61 80.18
CA TYR A 128 34.83 4.65 81.50
C TYR A 128 35.51 3.66 82.46
N VAL A 129 35.77 2.43 82.03
CA VAL A 129 36.51 1.45 82.85
C VAL A 129 37.91 1.95 83.18
N CYS A 130 38.64 2.55 82.23
CA CYS A 130 39.99 3.09 82.48
C CYS A 130 40.03 4.35 83.37
N MET A 131 38.91 5.09 83.52
CA MET A 131 38.86 6.29 84.35
C MET A 131 38.33 6.02 85.77
N TYR A 132 37.55 4.95 85.97
CA TYR A 132 36.90 4.63 87.25
C TYR A 132 37.47 3.38 87.95
N VAL A 133 38.49 2.75 87.37
CA VAL A 133 39.35 1.72 88.00
C VAL A 133 40.72 2.33 88.23
#